data_AF-A0A0R1EJX3-F1
#
_entry.id   AF-A0A0R1EJX3-F1
#
_cell.length_a   1.000
_cell.length_b   1.000
_cell.length_c   1.000
_cell.angle_alpha   90.00
_cell.angle_beta   90.00
_cell.angle_gamma   90.00
#
_symmetry.space_group_name_H-M   'P 1'
#
loop_
_entity.id
_entity.type
_entity.pdbx_description
1 polymer ?
#
loop_
_entity_poly.entity_id
_entity_poly.type
_entity_poly.pdbx_seq_one_letter_code
_entity_poly.pdbx_strand_id
1 'polypeptide(L)'
;MEEGNNMKDKYAKLLLQLQKSRGGIGGQALAKDLNVSTRTIRNYIKDLNENYLTEGTITSDSTKGYILNGSITNLTETDQLIFEQRAFFIIKYLMSESDVSYEILANRLHYSVPTIRSDIYRIQKIIESERRNVKLEAIIFQGVSLLGDELDCRLLLDSFFNPQLLNTEQFLIDFNFYFDGWANISTLQLFKKIWI
;
A
#
# COMPACT_ATOMS: atom_id res chain seq x y z
N MET A 1 -10.76 -1.49 -16.59
CA MET A 1 -9.78 -2.35 -15.89
C MET A 1 -8.80 -1.42 -15.21
N GLU A 2 -9.06 -1.07 -13.95
CA GLU A 2 -8.32 -0.02 -13.21
C GLU A 2 -8.55 -0.12 -11.69
N GLU A 3 -8.60 -1.35 -11.13
CA GLU A 3 -9.07 -1.53 -9.73
C GLU A 3 -7.96 -1.82 -8.71
N GLY A 4 -6.74 -2.20 -9.12
CA GLY A 4 -5.64 -2.54 -8.20
C GLY A 4 -4.95 -1.36 -7.50
N ASN A 5 -4.97 -0.17 -8.12
CA ASN A 5 -4.31 1.06 -7.63
C ASN A 5 -5.32 2.07 -7.01
N ASN A 6 -6.55 1.63 -6.73
CA ASN A 6 -7.68 2.53 -6.46
C ASN A 6 -7.69 3.05 -5.00
N MET A 7 -7.31 2.24 -4.00
CA MET A 7 -7.56 2.60 -2.59
C MET A 7 -6.60 3.67 -2.05
N LYS A 8 -5.29 3.55 -2.25
CA LYS A 8 -4.30 4.55 -1.81
C LYS A 8 -4.51 5.89 -2.52
N ASP A 9 -4.88 5.86 -3.79
CA ASP A 9 -5.31 7.03 -4.55
C ASP A 9 -6.53 7.72 -3.92
N LYS A 10 -7.51 6.94 -3.46
CA LYS A 10 -8.69 7.48 -2.75
C LYS A 10 -8.28 8.06 -1.40
N TYR A 11 -7.31 7.48 -0.70
CA TYR A 11 -6.81 8.01 0.58
C TYR A 11 -6.10 9.34 0.38
N ALA A 12 -5.20 9.42 -0.59
CA ALA A 12 -4.51 10.65 -0.96
C ALA A 12 -5.50 11.75 -1.39
N LYS A 13 -6.50 11.41 -2.24
CA LYS A 13 -7.55 12.34 -2.66
C LYS A 13 -8.40 12.81 -1.47
N LEU A 14 -8.77 11.92 -0.55
CA LEU A 14 -9.52 12.26 0.65
C LEU A 14 -8.74 13.24 1.54
N LEU A 15 -7.46 12.94 1.82
CA LEU A 15 -6.58 13.79 2.64
C LEU A 15 -6.37 15.17 1.99
N LEU A 16 -6.16 15.22 0.67
CA LEU A 16 -6.02 16.47 -0.08
C LEU A 16 -7.29 17.34 0.03
N GLN A 17 -8.48 16.74 -0.07
CA GLN A 17 -9.75 17.47 0.07
C GLN A 17 -9.92 18.03 1.50
N LEU A 18 -9.54 17.26 2.52
CA LEU A 18 -9.56 17.71 3.91
C LEU A 18 -8.56 18.85 4.17
N GLN A 19 -7.35 18.79 3.59
CA GLN A 19 -6.35 19.86 3.71
C GLN A 19 -6.82 21.17 3.05
N LYS A 20 -7.48 21.08 1.89
CA LYS A 20 -8.07 22.24 1.20
C LYS A 20 -9.23 22.83 2.00
N SER A 21 -10.00 21.99 2.69
CA SER A 21 -11.20 22.37 3.43
C SER A 21 -10.95 22.44 4.93
N ARG A 22 -10.07 23.35 5.38
CA ARG A 22 -9.72 23.50 6.81
C ARG A 22 -10.93 23.72 7.74
N GLY A 23 -12.04 24.23 7.22
CA GLY A 23 -13.29 24.43 7.94
C GLY A 23 -14.17 23.18 8.08
N GLY A 24 -13.76 22.05 7.50
CA GLY A 24 -14.51 20.80 7.42
C GLY A 24 -15.20 20.59 6.08
N ILE A 25 -15.43 19.33 5.73
CA ILE A 25 -16.14 18.91 4.51
C ILE A 25 -17.17 17.82 4.81
N GLY A 26 -18.38 17.98 4.28
CA GLY A 26 -19.46 17.01 4.48
C GLY A 26 -19.14 15.64 3.88
N GLY A 27 -19.49 14.57 4.58
CA GLY A 27 -19.25 13.19 4.12
C GLY A 27 -19.89 12.86 2.77
N GLN A 28 -21.03 13.47 2.44
CA GLN A 28 -21.68 13.34 1.13
C GLN A 28 -20.87 14.00 0.01
N ALA A 29 -20.23 15.14 0.28
CA ALA A 29 -19.38 15.82 -0.69
C ALA A 29 -18.13 14.98 -0.98
N LEU A 30 -17.45 14.48 0.06
CA LEU A 30 -16.34 13.55 -0.09
C LEU A 30 -16.75 12.29 -0.87
N ALA A 31 -17.89 11.68 -0.53
CA ALA A 31 -18.40 10.49 -1.20
C ALA A 31 -18.62 10.73 -2.70
N LYS A 32 -19.23 11.87 -3.06
CA LYS A 32 -19.45 12.28 -4.44
C LYS A 32 -18.13 12.48 -5.20
N ASP A 33 -17.20 13.24 -4.63
CA ASP A 33 -15.92 13.58 -5.26
C ASP A 33 -15.04 12.34 -5.46
N LEU A 34 -15.09 11.40 -4.53
CA LEU A 34 -14.35 10.16 -4.60
C LEU A 34 -15.12 9.05 -5.34
N ASN A 35 -16.35 9.30 -5.81
CA ASN A 35 -17.24 8.30 -6.42
C ASN A 35 -17.35 7.00 -5.59
N VAL A 36 -17.64 7.15 -4.30
CA VAL A 36 -17.82 6.05 -3.34
C VAL A 36 -19.02 6.32 -2.43
N SER A 37 -19.43 5.33 -1.64
CA SER A 37 -20.49 5.55 -0.64
C SER A 37 -19.99 6.33 0.57
N THR A 38 -20.89 7.01 1.29
CA THR A 38 -20.57 7.61 2.60
C THR A 38 -20.15 6.59 3.66
N ARG A 39 -20.58 5.33 3.53
CA ARG A 39 -20.07 4.23 4.34
C ARG A 39 -18.58 3.98 4.07
N THR A 40 -18.19 4.01 2.80
CA THR A 40 -16.79 3.86 2.37
C THR A 40 -15.94 5.00 2.90
N ILE A 41 -16.42 6.25 2.84
CA ILE A 41 -15.71 7.41 3.45
C ILE A 41 -15.47 7.18 4.94
N ARG A 42 -16.47 6.73 5.70
CA ARG A 42 -16.30 6.40 7.12
C ARG A 42 -15.23 5.32 7.34
N ASN A 43 -15.23 4.27 6.52
CA ASN A 43 -14.25 3.20 6.61
C ASN A 43 -12.83 3.72 6.28
N TYR A 44 -12.68 4.53 5.23
CA TYR A 44 -11.40 5.15 4.86
C TYR A 44 -10.85 6.03 5.98
N ILE A 45 -11.70 6.85 6.59
CA ILE A 45 -11.32 7.73 7.70
C ILE A 45 -10.90 6.91 8.93
N LYS A 46 -11.66 5.87 9.25
CA LYS A 46 -11.30 4.94 10.34
C LYS A 46 -9.94 4.32 10.08
N ASP A 47 -9.72 3.77 8.90
CA ASP A 47 -8.48 3.11 8.52
C ASP A 47 -7.29 4.08 8.52
N LEU A 48 -7.45 5.29 7.97
CA LEU A 48 -6.45 6.35 8.01
C LEU A 48 -6.03 6.71 9.44
N ASN A 49 -7.00 6.94 10.32
CA ASN A 49 -6.74 7.28 11.73
C ASN A 49 -6.08 6.13 12.50
N GLU A 50 -6.44 4.87 12.21
CA GLU A 50 -5.93 3.72 12.95
C GLU A 50 -4.56 3.26 12.47
N ASN A 51 -4.29 3.38 11.16
CA ASN A 51 -3.15 2.68 10.53
C ASN A 51 -2.13 3.62 9.86
N TYR A 52 -2.48 4.86 9.52
CA TYR A 52 -1.62 5.72 8.69
C TYR A 52 -1.26 7.06 9.33
N LEU A 53 -2.17 7.69 10.07
CA LEU A 53 -1.95 9.02 10.64
C LEU A 53 -1.36 8.93 12.05
N THR A 54 -0.20 9.56 12.25
CA THR A 54 0.50 9.62 13.55
C THR A 54 0.49 11.01 14.19
N GLU A 55 0.67 12.06 13.38
CA GLU A 55 0.66 13.47 13.82
C GLU A 55 -0.65 14.22 13.48
N GLY A 56 -1.64 13.50 12.96
CA GLY A 56 -2.93 14.04 12.56
C GLY A 56 -4.09 13.09 12.88
N THR A 57 -5.29 13.65 13.00
CA THR A 57 -6.51 12.87 13.17
C THR A 57 -7.66 13.51 12.43
N ILE A 58 -8.49 12.68 11.81
CA ILE A 58 -9.71 13.10 11.13
C ILE A 58 -10.88 12.90 12.08
N THR A 59 -11.47 13.99 12.56
CA THR A 59 -12.63 13.99 13.46
C THR A 59 -13.91 14.31 12.70
N SER A 60 -15.04 13.81 13.18
CA SER A 60 -16.37 14.19 12.68
C SER A 60 -17.00 15.29 13.54
N ASP A 61 -17.51 16.33 12.89
CA ASP A 61 -18.33 17.40 13.45
C ASP A 61 -19.71 17.40 12.77
N SER A 62 -20.78 17.56 13.55
CA SER A 62 -22.17 17.46 13.05
C SER A 62 -22.56 18.60 12.10
N THR A 63 -21.90 19.75 12.20
CA THR A 63 -22.18 20.95 11.39
C THR A 63 -21.20 21.12 10.23
N LYS A 64 -19.95 20.72 10.42
CA LYS A 64 -18.84 20.94 9.49
C LYS A 64 -18.44 19.68 8.72
N GLY A 65 -18.93 18.51 9.12
CA GLY A 65 -18.52 17.23 8.54
C GLY A 65 -17.15 16.79 9.06
N TYR A 66 -16.28 16.30 8.18
CA TYR A 66 -14.97 15.79 8.57
C TYR A 66 -13.92 16.90 8.57
N ILE A 67 -13.14 16.96 9.64
CA ILE A 67 -12.07 17.94 9.85
C ILE A 67 -10.77 17.19 10.11
N LEU A 68 -9.72 17.56 9.38
CA LEU A 68 -8.36 17.13 9.67
C LEU A 68 -7.74 18.07 10.71
N ASN A 69 -7.36 17.50 11.86
CA ASN A 69 -6.62 18.19 12.90
C ASN A 69 -5.17 17.70 12.92
N GLY A 70 -4.24 18.61 13.20
CA GLY A 70 -2.80 18.30 13.20
C GLY A 70 -2.19 18.34 11.80
N SER A 71 -1.03 17.71 11.65
CA SER A 71 -0.26 17.73 10.42
C SER A 71 -0.21 16.34 9.79
N ILE A 72 -0.24 16.29 8.45
CA ILE A 72 0.05 15.06 7.69
C ILE A 72 1.54 15.05 7.27
N THR A 73 2.37 15.93 7.84
CA THR A 73 3.74 16.19 7.36
C THR A 73 4.66 15.00 7.45
N ASN A 74 4.40 14.06 8.36
CA ASN A 74 5.12 12.81 8.40
C ASN A 74 4.10 11.68 8.51
N LEU A 75 3.89 10.96 7.41
CA LEU A 75 3.59 9.53 7.52
C LEU A 75 4.88 8.88 8.07
N THR A 76 5.17 9.07 9.35
CA THR A 76 6.27 8.35 10.03
C THR A 76 6.04 6.85 9.83
N GLU A 77 7.10 6.03 9.90
CA GLU A 77 7.00 4.57 9.82
C GLU A 77 5.94 4.03 10.80
N THR A 78 4.71 3.87 10.34
CA THR A 78 3.67 3.18 11.09
C THR A 78 3.89 1.69 10.94
N ASP A 79 3.35 0.91 11.87
CA ASP A 79 3.31 -0.56 11.74
C ASP A 79 2.71 -0.98 10.39
N GLN A 80 1.80 -0.17 9.83
CA GLN A 80 1.25 -0.35 8.50
C GLN A 80 2.28 -0.15 7.39
N LEU A 81 3.05 0.94 7.40
CA LEU A 81 4.08 1.18 6.37
C LEU A 81 5.17 0.12 6.40
N ILE A 82 5.59 -0.28 7.60
CA ILE A 82 6.56 -1.36 7.82
C ILE A 82 6.00 -2.69 7.31
N PHE A 83 4.71 -2.96 7.55
CA PHE A 83 4.03 -4.12 6.99
C PHE A 83 3.96 -4.07 5.45
N GLU A 84 3.55 -2.96 4.85
CA GLU A 84 3.42 -2.83 3.40
C GLU A 84 4.76 -3.04 2.70
N GLN A 85 5.83 -2.44 3.21
CA GLN A 85 7.18 -2.65 2.68
C GLN A 85 7.57 -4.13 2.73
N ARG A 86 7.33 -4.80 3.86
CA ARG A 86 7.64 -6.23 4.00
C ARG A 86 6.77 -7.11 3.11
N ALA A 87 5.48 -6.79 3.00
CA ALA A 87 4.55 -7.46 2.11
C ALA A 87 4.98 -7.35 0.65
N PHE A 88 5.47 -6.18 0.22
CA PHE A 88 6.05 -5.99 -1.11
C PHE A 88 7.19 -6.98 -1.36
N PHE A 89 8.17 -7.07 -0.46
CA PHE A 89 9.31 -7.96 -0.67
C PHE A 89 8.95 -9.44 -0.57
N ILE A 90 7.98 -9.81 0.27
CA ILE A 90 7.41 -11.16 0.28
C ILE A 90 6.82 -11.50 -1.08
N ILE A 91 5.91 -10.66 -1.61
CA ILE A 91 5.26 -10.89 -2.90
C ILE A 91 6.28 -10.91 -4.03
N LYS A 92 7.21 -9.94 -4.06
CA LYS A 92 8.29 -9.89 -5.04
C LYS A 92 9.08 -11.19 -5.07
N TYR A 93 9.42 -11.74 -3.91
CA TYR A 93 10.17 -12.99 -3.84
C TYR A 93 9.33 -14.18 -4.34
N LEU A 94 8.07 -14.27 -3.92
CA LEU A 94 7.15 -15.35 -4.30
C LEU A 94 6.69 -15.30 -5.77
N MET A 95 6.90 -14.17 -6.46
CA MET A 95 6.71 -14.09 -7.92
C MET A 95 7.81 -14.80 -8.71
N SER A 96 8.97 -15.07 -8.10
CA SER A 96 10.10 -15.79 -8.75
C SER A 96 10.33 -17.17 -8.17
N GLU A 97 9.91 -17.42 -6.93
CA GLU A 97 10.14 -18.66 -6.21
C GLU A 97 8.81 -19.20 -5.65
N SER A 98 8.60 -20.51 -5.78
CA SER A 98 7.45 -21.21 -5.18
C SER A 98 7.90 -22.08 -4.00
N ASP A 99 6.95 -22.47 -3.16
CA ASP A 99 7.15 -23.40 -2.04
C ASP A 99 8.24 -22.93 -1.07
N VAL A 100 8.23 -21.62 -0.79
CA VAL A 100 9.22 -20.97 0.07
C VAL A 100 8.81 -21.12 1.53
N SER A 101 9.71 -21.68 2.35
CA SER A 101 9.45 -21.81 3.79
C SER A 101 9.42 -20.45 4.51
N TYR A 102 8.73 -20.38 5.65
CA TYR A 102 8.68 -19.16 6.47
C TYR A 102 10.07 -18.77 6.98
N GLU A 103 10.94 -19.76 7.25
CA GLU A 103 12.32 -19.56 7.69
C GLU A 103 13.18 -18.90 6.60
N ILE A 104 13.00 -19.28 5.34
CA ILE A 104 13.70 -18.66 4.21
C ILE A 104 13.28 -17.19 4.07
N LEU A 105 11.97 -16.91 4.10
CA LEU A 105 11.45 -15.54 4.06
C LEU A 105 11.95 -14.70 5.24
N ALA A 106 11.90 -15.26 6.45
CA ALA A 106 12.35 -14.61 7.68
C ALA A 106 13.84 -14.24 7.62
N ASN A 107 14.68 -15.18 7.19
CA ASN A 107 16.12 -14.95 7.04
C ASN A 107 16.42 -13.91 5.96
N ARG A 108 15.73 -13.97 4.81
CA ARG A 108 15.95 -13.05 3.68
C ARG A 108 15.53 -11.63 4.02
N LEU A 109 14.45 -11.47 4.77
CA LEU A 109 13.89 -10.16 5.12
C LEU A 109 14.41 -9.65 6.48
N HIS A 110 15.22 -10.45 7.18
CA HIS A 110 15.73 -10.14 8.53
C HIS A 110 14.62 -9.90 9.58
N TYR A 111 13.55 -10.70 9.52
CA TYR A 111 12.45 -10.67 10.49
C TYR A 111 12.28 -12.03 11.17
N SER A 112 11.53 -12.05 12.28
CA SER A 112 11.19 -13.31 12.93
C SER A 112 10.19 -14.13 12.11
N VAL A 113 10.28 -15.46 12.18
CA VAL A 113 9.30 -16.38 11.55
C VAL A 113 7.85 -16.07 11.95
N PRO A 114 7.53 -15.77 13.23
CA PRO A 114 6.19 -15.33 13.62
C PRO A 114 5.72 -14.04 12.92
N THR A 115 6.61 -13.05 12.74
CA THR A 115 6.31 -11.81 12.02
C THR A 115 5.90 -12.14 10.59
N ILE A 116 6.73 -12.86 9.85
CA ILE A 116 6.43 -13.27 8.46
C ILE A 116 5.12 -14.05 8.37
N ARG A 117 4.86 -14.97 9.31
CA ARG A 117 3.60 -15.72 9.33
C ARG A 117 2.39 -14.81 9.49
N SER A 118 2.48 -13.82 10.38
CA SER A 118 1.45 -12.80 10.57
C SER A 118 1.23 -11.99 9.29
N ASP A 119 2.30 -11.63 8.59
CA ASP A 119 2.20 -10.87 7.35
C ASP A 119 1.56 -11.67 6.23
N ILE A 120 1.95 -12.94 6.05
CA ILE A 120 1.32 -13.83 5.06
C ILE A 120 -0.18 -13.92 5.30
N TYR A 121 -0.59 -14.13 6.55
CA TYR A 121 -2.01 -14.15 6.91
C TYR A 121 -2.70 -12.82 6.61
N ARG A 122 -2.05 -11.69 6.90
CA ARG A 122 -2.59 -10.37 6.63
C ARG A 122 -2.73 -10.10 5.13
N ILE A 123 -1.75 -10.50 4.31
CA ILE A 123 -1.80 -10.37 2.86
C ILE A 123 -2.94 -11.23 2.29
N GLN A 124 -3.12 -12.47 2.79
CA GLN A 124 -4.26 -13.32 2.42
C GLN A 124 -5.59 -12.62 2.69
N LYS A 125 -5.74 -11.97 3.85
CA LYS A 125 -6.95 -11.20 4.18
C LYS A 125 -7.18 -10.01 3.26
N ILE A 126 -6.11 -9.31 2.85
CA ILE A 126 -6.20 -8.22 1.88
C ILE A 126 -6.70 -8.74 0.54
N ILE A 127 -6.07 -9.80 0.00
CA ILE A 127 -6.48 -10.48 -1.23
C ILE A 127 -7.96 -10.86 -1.20
N GLU A 128 -8.40 -11.50 -0.12
CA GLU A 128 -9.80 -11.91 0.07
C GLU A 128 -10.76 -10.70 0.10
N SER A 129 -10.42 -9.68 0.89
CA SER A 129 -11.28 -8.50 1.09
C SER A 129 -11.44 -7.65 -0.17
N GLU A 130 -10.39 -7.60 -0.99
CA GLU A 130 -10.36 -6.88 -2.26
C GLU A 130 -10.80 -7.75 -3.45
N ARG A 131 -11.14 -9.02 -3.20
CA ARG A 131 -11.60 -9.99 -4.22
C ARG A 131 -10.65 -10.10 -5.40
N ARG A 132 -9.34 -10.08 -5.13
CA ARG A 132 -8.30 -10.19 -6.16
C ARG A 132 -8.25 -11.61 -6.72
N ASN A 133 -7.92 -11.74 -8.00
CA ASN A 133 -7.71 -13.02 -8.69
C ASN A 133 -6.28 -13.56 -8.49
N VAL A 134 -5.80 -13.51 -7.25
CA VAL A 134 -4.50 -14.02 -6.81
C VAL A 134 -4.72 -14.79 -5.52
N LYS A 135 -3.87 -15.74 -5.19
CA LYS A 135 -3.91 -16.50 -3.94
C LYS A 135 -2.50 -16.65 -3.38
N LEU A 136 -2.35 -16.42 -2.08
CA LEU A 136 -1.22 -16.94 -1.31
C LEU A 136 -1.63 -18.30 -0.75
N GLU A 137 -1.00 -19.36 -1.23
CA GLU A 137 -1.22 -20.71 -0.72
C GLU A 137 -0.10 -21.06 0.25
N ALA A 138 -0.47 -21.37 1.49
CA ALA A 138 0.46 -21.81 2.53
C ALA A 138 0.20 -23.28 2.82
N ILE A 139 1.10 -24.14 2.38
CA ILE A 139 1.02 -25.59 2.54
C ILE A 139 1.96 -26.01 3.67
N ILE A 140 1.43 -26.79 4.62
CA ILE A 140 2.21 -27.29 5.75
C ILE A 140 3.37 -28.14 5.21
N PHE A 141 4.59 -27.89 5.69
CA PHE A 141 5.84 -28.54 5.29
C PHE A 141 6.33 -28.30 3.86
N GLN A 142 5.56 -27.62 3.01
CA GLN A 142 5.96 -27.27 1.65
C GLN A 142 6.27 -25.77 1.51
N GLY A 143 5.63 -24.91 2.31
CA GLY A 143 5.93 -23.48 2.33
C GLY A 143 4.80 -22.64 1.73
N VAL A 144 5.16 -21.47 1.21
CA VAL A 144 4.23 -20.48 0.69
C VAL A 144 4.50 -20.25 -0.79
N SER A 145 3.41 -20.18 -1.56
CA SER A 145 3.42 -19.95 -3.01
C SER A 145 2.42 -18.86 -3.38
N LEU A 146 2.78 -18.03 -4.35
CA LEU A 146 1.88 -17.07 -4.97
C LEU A 146 1.30 -17.65 -6.26
N LEU A 147 -0.03 -17.71 -6.35
CA LEU A 147 -0.75 -18.28 -7.49
C LEU A 147 -1.65 -17.22 -8.10
N GLY A 148 -1.56 -17.04 -9.41
CA GLY A 148 -2.36 -16.07 -10.17
C GLY A 148 -1.69 -15.78 -11.51
N ASP A 149 -2.41 -15.10 -12.40
CA ASP A 149 -1.83 -14.66 -13.66
C ASP A 149 -0.84 -13.51 -13.39
N GLU A 150 0.19 -13.41 -14.24
CA GLU A 150 1.30 -12.46 -14.07
C GLU A 150 0.83 -11.02 -13.84
N LEU A 151 -0.22 -10.59 -14.55
CA LEU A 151 -0.79 -9.26 -14.40
C LEU A 151 -1.40 -9.05 -13.01
N ASP A 152 -2.18 -10.03 -12.51
CA ASP A 152 -2.83 -9.94 -11.21
C ASP A 152 -1.80 -9.95 -10.08
N CYS A 153 -0.74 -10.76 -10.20
CA CYS A 153 0.40 -10.76 -9.27
C CYS A 153 1.11 -9.40 -9.24
N ARG A 154 1.35 -8.77 -10.40
CA ARG A 154 1.94 -7.42 -10.48
C ARG A 154 1.03 -6.35 -9.87
N LEU A 155 -0.28 -6.44 -10.06
CA LEU A 155 -1.23 -5.53 -9.43
C LEU A 155 -1.26 -5.69 -7.90
N LEU A 156 -1.08 -6.91 -7.39
CA LEU A 156 -0.90 -7.16 -5.95
C LEU A 156 0.39 -6.53 -5.44
N LEU A 157 1.51 -6.76 -6.12
CA LEU A 157 2.80 -6.16 -5.75
C LEU A 157 2.72 -4.63 -5.70
N ASP A 158 2.15 -4.01 -6.74
CA ASP A 158 1.98 -2.55 -6.86
C ASP A 158 1.16 -1.97 -5.70
N SER A 159 0.14 -2.69 -5.22
CA SER A 159 -0.66 -2.22 -4.08
C SER A 159 0.14 -2.06 -2.78
N PHE A 160 1.26 -2.78 -2.63
CA PHE A 160 2.17 -2.66 -1.50
C PHE A 160 3.33 -1.69 -1.75
N PHE A 161 3.49 -1.20 -2.98
CA PHE A 161 4.46 -0.16 -3.27
C PHE A 161 4.03 1.14 -2.58
N ASN A 162 4.92 1.71 -1.78
CA ASN A 162 4.65 2.95 -1.05
C ASN A 162 5.92 3.80 -1.01
N PRO A 163 6.20 4.55 -2.08
CA PRO A 163 7.31 5.49 -2.09
C PRO A 163 7.03 6.66 -1.14
N GLN A 164 8.03 7.07 -0.39
CA GLN A 164 8.04 8.33 0.34
C GLN A 164 8.20 9.47 -0.68
N LEU A 165 7.09 9.85 -1.32
CA LEU A 165 7.04 10.82 -2.43
C LEU A 165 7.29 12.27 -1.97
N LEU A 166 8.43 12.54 -1.33
CA LEU A 166 8.84 13.87 -0.92
C LEU A 166 9.34 14.70 -2.12
N ASN A 167 10.06 14.06 -3.04
CA ASN A 167 10.57 14.66 -4.27
C ASN A 167 11.02 13.57 -5.27
N THR A 168 11.43 13.99 -6.48
CA THR A 168 11.91 13.07 -7.53
C THR A 168 13.11 12.24 -7.09
N GLU A 169 14.06 12.81 -6.35
CA GLU A 169 15.26 12.10 -5.89
C GLU A 169 14.88 10.99 -4.90
N GLN A 170 14.00 11.28 -3.94
CA GLN A 170 13.50 10.29 -3.00
C GLN A 170 12.71 9.18 -3.70
N PHE A 171 11.88 9.53 -4.68
CA PHE A 171 11.20 8.52 -5.50
C PHE A 171 12.19 7.58 -6.20
N LEU A 172 13.29 8.13 -6.74
CA LEU A 172 14.30 7.30 -7.41
C LEU A 172 15.03 6.37 -6.41
N ILE A 173 15.31 6.85 -5.21
CA ILE A 173 15.89 6.04 -4.13
C ILE A 173 14.94 4.90 -3.79
N ASP A 174 13.67 5.20 -3.52
CA ASP A 174 12.67 4.20 -3.16
C ASP A 174 12.44 3.21 -4.29
N PHE A 175 12.33 3.69 -5.53
CA PHE A 175 12.17 2.83 -6.69
C PHE A 175 13.33 1.83 -6.81
N ASN A 176 14.58 2.30 -6.70
CA ASN A 176 15.73 1.40 -6.71
C ASN A 176 15.67 0.42 -5.53
N PHE A 177 15.33 0.88 -4.32
CA PHE A 177 15.23 0.01 -3.15
C PHE A 177 14.19 -1.10 -3.33
N TYR A 178 12.98 -0.76 -3.75
CA TYR A 178 11.90 -1.72 -3.95
C TYR A 178 12.18 -2.65 -5.16
N PHE A 179 12.63 -2.11 -6.28
CA PHE A 179 12.78 -2.85 -7.53
C PHE A 179 14.20 -3.36 -7.83
N ASP A 180 15.13 -3.26 -6.88
CA ASP A 180 16.50 -3.75 -7.05
C ASP A 180 16.54 -5.20 -7.56
N GLY A 181 17.46 -5.49 -8.49
CA GLY A 181 17.55 -6.78 -9.17
C GLY A 181 16.48 -7.08 -10.23
N TRP A 182 15.37 -6.31 -10.29
CA TRP A 182 14.37 -6.39 -11.37
C TRP A 182 14.48 -5.23 -12.36
N ALA A 183 14.72 -4.03 -11.85
CA ALA A 183 14.92 -2.83 -12.63
C ALA A 183 15.91 -1.90 -11.93
N ASN A 184 16.72 -1.19 -12.71
CA ASN A 184 17.60 -0.15 -12.20
C ASN A 184 17.37 1.11 -13.01
N ILE A 185 17.31 2.28 -12.36
CA ILE A 185 17.06 3.57 -13.02
C ILE A 185 18.05 3.89 -14.15
N SER A 186 19.24 3.29 -14.13
CA SER A 186 20.21 3.35 -15.24
C SER A 186 19.62 2.88 -16.58
N THR A 187 18.65 1.94 -16.58
CA THR A 187 17.94 1.51 -17.80
C THR A 187 16.82 2.47 -18.22
N LEU A 188 16.23 3.23 -17.28
CA LEU A 188 15.20 4.24 -17.59
C LEU A 188 15.79 5.53 -18.16
N GLN A 189 17.01 5.92 -17.75
CA GLN A 189 17.70 7.09 -18.32
C GLN A 189 18.11 6.89 -19.79
N LEU A 190 18.29 5.63 -20.23
CA LEU A 190 18.56 5.29 -21.64
C LEU A 190 17.38 5.68 -22.55
N PHE A 191 16.14 5.55 -22.10
CA PHE A 191 14.97 5.97 -22.87
C PHE A 191 14.87 7.49 -23.04
N LYS A 192 15.40 8.29 -22.10
CA LYS A 192 15.49 9.74 -22.25
C LYS A 192 16.54 10.20 -23.26
N LYS A 193 17.58 9.39 -23.52
CA LYS A 193 18.64 9.72 -24.49
C LYS A 193 18.35 9.30 -25.94
N ILE A 194 17.34 8.46 -26.17
CA ILE A 194 16.97 7.98 -27.51
C ILE A 194 15.95 8.90 -28.19
N TRP A 195 15.35 9.84 -27.45
CA TRP A 195 14.36 10.83 -27.93
C TRP A 195 14.82 12.28 -27.76
N ILE A 196 16.13 12.54 -27.88
CA ILE A 196 16.72 13.87 -28.11
C ILE A 196 17.66 13.72 -29.30
#